data_AF-A0AAW0W870-F1
#
_entry.id   AF-A0AAW0W870-F1
#
_cell.length_a   1.000
_cell.length_b   1.000
_cell.length_c   1.000
_cell.angle_alpha   90.00
_cell.angle_beta   90.00
_cell.angle_gamma   90.00
#
_symmetry.space_group_name_H-M   'P 1'
#
loop_
_entity.id
_entity.type
_entity.pdbx_description
1 polymer ?
#
loop_
_entity_poly.entity_id
_entity_poly.type
_entity_poly.pdbx_seq_one_letter_code
_entity_poly.pdbx_strand_id
1 'polypeptide(L)'
;MEIYWRDSFTCPSEDEYRQMTIRKTGGLFGLAIRLMQLFSQVQEDFSTITGILGLYFQIRDDYANLCMKEYSDSKSYCEDLTEGKFSFPVIHAIRTKPDDQQVINIIRQRPKDLEVKRYCVSLLEKFGSLQHTKETLITLEGEAREEIRRLGGNPHLEKVMDELRNWENL
;
A
#
# COMPACT_ATOMS: atom_id res chain seq x y z
N MET A 1 -6.90 -7.74 11.69
CA MET A 1 -5.56 -8.27 11.38
C MET A 1 -4.50 -7.19 11.44
N GLU A 2 -4.59 -6.11 10.66
CA GLU A 2 -3.65 -4.97 10.73
C GLU A 2 -3.40 -4.46 12.17
N ILE A 3 -4.48 -4.14 12.91
CA ILE A 3 -4.41 -3.72 14.32
C ILE A 3 -3.72 -4.77 15.20
N TYR A 4 -4.03 -6.05 14.97
CA TYR A 4 -3.43 -7.14 15.74
C TYR A 4 -1.91 -7.21 15.53
N TRP A 5 -1.44 -7.14 14.28
CA TRP A 5 -0.01 -7.13 13.98
C TRP A 5 0.68 -5.94 14.64
N ARG A 6 0.12 -4.73 14.48
CA ARG A 6 0.61 -3.48 15.07
C ARG A 6 0.73 -3.55 16.59
N ASP A 7 -0.29 -4.06 17.27
CA ASP A 7 -0.35 -4.03 18.74
C ASP A 7 0.33 -5.26 19.39
N SER A 8 0.51 -6.36 18.65
CA SER A 8 1.33 -7.51 19.07
C SER A 8 2.79 -7.42 18.64
N PHE A 9 3.14 -6.42 17.83
CA PHE A 9 4.45 -6.26 17.18
C PHE A 9 4.90 -7.50 16.39
N THR A 10 3.94 -8.20 15.81
CA THR A 10 4.17 -9.36 14.94
C THR A 10 4.13 -8.88 13.50
N CYS A 11 5.31 -8.72 12.89
CA CYS A 11 5.40 -8.35 11.48
C CYS A 11 4.77 -9.45 10.61
N PRO A 12 3.78 -9.17 9.75
CA PRO A 12 3.21 -10.17 8.85
C PRO A 12 4.17 -10.56 7.73
N SER A 13 3.85 -11.59 6.97
CA SER A 13 4.45 -11.80 5.64
C SER A 13 3.85 -10.81 4.63
N GLU A 14 4.52 -10.63 3.49
CA GLU A 14 3.98 -9.80 2.41
C GLU A 14 2.66 -10.37 1.88
N ASP A 15 2.54 -11.69 1.76
CA ASP A 15 1.30 -12.35 1.33
C ASP A 15 0.15 -12.13 2.31
N GLU A 16 0.41 -12.22 3.61
CA GLU A 16 -0.59 -11.94 4.65
C GLU A 16 -1.08 -10.49 4.55
N TYR A 17 -0.16 -9.54 4.35
CA TYR A 17 -0.51 -8.14 4.11
C TYR A 17 -1.37 -8.00 2.84
N ARG A 18 -0.97 -8.60 1.71
CA ARG A 18 -1.72 -8.55 0.45
C ARG A 18 -3.15 -9.07 0.64
N GLN A 19 -3.31 -10.22 1.30
CA GLN A 19 -4.63 -10.80 1.59
C GLN A 19 -5.48 -9.94 2.52
N MET A 20 -4.87 -9.33 3.54
CA MET A 20 -5.55 -8.40 4.44
C MET A 20 -6.05 -7.17 3.67
N THR A 21 -5.21 -6.59 2.82
CA THR A 21 -5.53 -5.41 2.02
C THR A 21 -6.65 -5.67 1.01
N ILE A 22 -6.63 -6.83 0.34
CA ILE A 22 -7.72 -7.24 -0.57
C ILE A 22 -9.06 -7.30 0.18
N ARG A 23 -9.08 -7.82 1.42
CA ARG A 23 -10.30 -7.88 2.23
C ARG A 23 -10.76 -6.51 2.73
N LYS A 24 -9.83 -5.63 3.10
CA LYS A 24 -10.12 -4.29 3.62
C LYS A 24 -10.58 -3.34 2.51
N THR A 25 -9.70 -3.08 1.55
CA THR A 25 -9.91 -2.06 0.52
C THR A 25 -10.65 -2.64 -0.68
N GLY A 26 -10.24 -3.84 -1.13
CA GLY A 26 -10.95 -4.55 -2.21
C GLY A 26 -12.37 -4.95 -1.80
N GLY A 27 -12.62 -5.21 -0.52
CA GLY A 27 -13.97 -5.49 0.01
C GLY A 27 -14.93 -4.31 -0.15
N LEU A 28 -14.48 -3.07 0.10
CA LEU A 28 -15.30 -1.87 -0.07
C LEU A 28 -15.59 -1.59 -1.55
N PHE A 29 -14.59 -1.70 -2.43
CA PHE A 29 -14.78 -1.58 -3.88
C PHE A 29 -15.72 -2.68 -4.41
N GLY A 30 -15.52 -3.92 -3.96
CA GLY A 30 -16.35 -5.05 -4.32
C GLY A 30 -17.81 -4.88 -3.88
N LEU A 31 -18.06 -4.32 -2.69
CA LEU A 31 -19.41 -4.01 -2.24
C LEU A 31 -20.10 -3.00 -3.16
N ALA A 32 -19.42 -1.89 -3.49
CA ALA A 32 -19.97 -0.85 -4.35
C ALA A 32 -20.32 -1.41 -5.74
N ILE A 33 -19.41 -2.17 -6.36
CA ILE A 33 -19.65 -2.76 -7.67
C ILE A 33 -20.78 -3.80 -7.61
N ARG A 34 -20.80 -4.68 -6.61
CA ARG A 34 -21.87 -5.68 -6.47
C ARG A 34 -23.24 -5.03 -6.29
N LEU A 35 -23.34 -3.92 -5.54
CA LEU A 35 -24.57 -3.15 -5.43
C LEU A 35 -25.00 -2.57 -6.79
N MET A 36 -24.07 -2.06 -7.60
CA MET A 36 -24.37 -1.61 -8.96
C MET A 36 -24.84 -2.76 -9.87
N GLN A 37 -24.23 -3.95 -9.73
CA GLN A 37 -24.60 -5.14 -10.51
C GLN A 37 -26.02 -5.63 -10.23
N LEU A 38 -26.54 -5.43 -9.01
CA LEU A 38 -27.95 -5.77 -8.70
C LEU A 38 -28.96 -5.02 -9.59
N PHE A 39 -28.57 -3.89 -10.16
CA PHE A 39 -29.40 -3.06 -11.03
C PHE A 39 -28.88 -2.99 -12.47
N SER A 40 -27.94 -3.88 -12.84
CA SER A 40 -27.33 -3.95 -14.17
C SER A 40 -27.57 -5.32 -14.83
N GLN A 41 -27.49 -5.37 -16.15
CA GLN A 41 -27.48 -6.64 -16.90
C GLN A 41 -26.07 -7.27 -16.98
N VAL A 42 -25.04 -6.54 -16.58
CA VAL A 42 -23.62 -6.95 -16.54
C VAL A 42 -23.40 -7.94 -15.40
N GLN A 43 -22.94 -9.16 -15.72
CA GLN A 43 -22.75 -10.29 -14.79
C GLN A 43 -21.27 -10.70 -14.66
N GLU A 44 -20.37 -9.94 -15.23
CA GLU A 44 -18.93 -10.14 -15.21
C GLU A 44 -18.38 -10.10 -13.78
N ASP A 45 -17.33 -10.89 -13.52
CA ASP A 45 -16.66 -10.87 -12.23
C ASP A 45 -15.62 -9.74 -12.18
N PHE A 46 -15.88 -8.76 -11.31
CA PHE A 46 -14.98 -7.64 -11.03
C PHE A 46 -14.10 -7.86 -9.80
N SER A 47 -14.11 -9.06 -9.19
CA SER A 47 -13.35 -9.35 -7.96
C SER A 47 -11.84 -9.20 -8.18
N THR A 48 -11.32 -9.61 -9.34
CA THR A 48 -9.90 -9.48 -9.70
C THR A 48 -9.47 -8.02 -9.77
N ILE A 49 -10.15 -7.20 -10.58
CA ILE A 49 -9.80 -5.78 -10.72
C ILE A 49 -9.95 -5.02 -9.40
N THR A 50 -10.98 -5.29 -8.61
CA THR A 50 -11.15 -4.63 -7.30
C THR A 50 -10.08 -5.04 -6.29
N GLY A 51 -9.63 -6.30 -6.34
CA GLY A 51 -8.49 -6.78 -5.55
C GLY A 51 -7.18 -6.07 -5.92
N ILE A 52 -6.87 -6.01 -7.22
CA ILE A 52 -5.66 -5.34 -7.74
C ILE A 52 -5.68 -3.86 -7.38
N LEU A 53 -6.79 -3.15 -7.66
CA LEU A 53 -6.93 -1.73 -7.33
C LEU A 53 -6.81 -1.51 -5.83
N GLY A 54 -7.52 -2.29 -5.01
CA GLY A 54 -7.45 -2.17 -3.55
C GLY A 54 -6.03 -2.31 -3.01
N LEU A 55 -5.25 -3.24 -3.58
CA LEU A 55 -3.85 -3.42 -3.23
C LEU A 55 -2.96 -2.27 -3.73
N TYR A 56 -3.11 -1.86 -4.98
CA TYR A 56 -2.38 -0.73 -5.57
C TYR A 56 -2.59 0.56 -4.76
N PHE A 57 -3.85 0.89 -4.43
CA PHE A 57 -4.19 2.07 -3.65
C PHE A 57 -3.54 2.07 -2.26
N GLN A 58 -3.57 0.93 -1.56
CA GLN A 58 -3.01 0.84 -0.22
C GLN A 58 -1.48 0.90 -0.23
N ILE A 59 -0.81 0.18 -1.14
CA ILE A 59 0.67 0.22 -1.25
C ILE A 59 1.13 1.63 -1.65
N ARG A 60 0.38 2.30 -2.54
CA ARG A 60 0.67 3.67 -2.93
C ARG A 60 0.54 4.64 -1.75
N ASP A 61 -0.50 4.50 -0.93
CA ASP A 61 -0.67 5.31 0.30
C ASP A 61 0.46 5.06 1.31
N ASP A 62 0.83 3.79 1.51
CA ASP A 62 1.97 3.40 2.36
C ASP A 62 3.30 4.00 1.87
N TYR A 63 3.56 4.00 0.56
CA TYR A 63 4.74 4.63 -0.04
C TYR A 63 4.71 6.15 0.12
N ALA A 64 3.58 6.77 -0.23
CA ALA A 64 3.39 8.22 -0.10
C ALA A 64 3.56 8.70 1.34
N ASN A 65 3.11 7.95 2.34
CA ASN A 65 3.27 8.29 3.76
C ASN A 65 4.75 8.49 4.16
N LEU A 66 5.66 7.75 3.51
CA LEU A 66 7.10 7.80 3.79
C LEU A 66 7.85 8.84 2.94
N CYS A 67 7.38 9.07 1.71
CA CYS A 67 8.07 9.90 0.73
C CYS A 67 7.52 11.33 0.62
N MET A 68 6.31 11.61 1.10
CA MET A 68 5.76 12.96 1.09
C MET A 68 6.58 13.89 1.98
N LYS A 69 6.86 15.08 1.45
CA LYS A 69 7.70 16.10 2.11
C LYS A 69 7.11 16.51 3.45
N GLU A 70 7.99 16.80 4.40
CA GLU A 70 7.69 17.26 5.77
C GLU A 70 6.73 18.45 5.87
N TYR A 71 6.59 19.23 4.78
CA TYR A 71 5.81 20.47 4.71
C TYR A 71 4.48 20.32 3.94
N SER A 72 3.89 19.12 3.85
CA SER A 72 2.50 19.02 3.39
C SER A 72 1.57 19.47 4.51
N ASP A 73 0.88 20.61 4.33
CA ASP A 73 0.02 21.25 5.33
C ASP A 73 -1.15 20.39 5.87
N SER A 74 -1.32 19.15 5.39
CA SER A 74 -2.48 18.29 5.67
C SER A 74 -2.19 16.96 6.37
N LYS A 75 -0.93 16.48 6.44
CA LYS A 75 -0.54 15.24 7.13
C LYS A 75 0.81 15.41 7.81
N SER A 76 0.96 14.89 9.03
CA SER A 76 2.27 14.90 9.70
C SER A 76 3.20 13.85 9.06
N TYR A 77 4.50 14.17 8.99
CA TYR A 77 5.49 13.33 8.30
C TYR A 77 5.57 11.91 8.89
N CYS A 78 5.52 10.89 8.02
CA CYS A 78 5.62 9.47 8.39
C CYS A 78 4.71 9.07 9.57
N GLU A 79 3.41 9.39 9.48
CA GLU A 79 2.42 9.00 10.49
C GLU A 79 2.37 7.49 10.74
N ASP A 80 2.55 6.67 9.69
CA ASP A 80 2.53 5.21 9.81
C ASP A 80 3.59 4.70 10.80
N LEU A 81 4.76 5.35 10.84
CA LEU A 81 5.81 5.03 11.82
C LEU A 81 5.37 5.40 13.24
N THR A 82 4.65 6.51 13.40
CA THR A 82 4.13 6.96 14.71
C THR A 82 3.05 6.00 15.22
N GLU A 83 2.25 5.45 14.33
CA GLU A 83 1.26 4.43 14.68
C GLU A 83 1.91 3.07 14.98
N GLY A 84 3.15 2.85 14.52
CA GLY A 84 3.82 1.56 14.56
C GLY A 84 3.23 0.58 13.54
N LYS A 85 2.67 1.11 12.44
CA LYS A 85 2.03 0.32 11.39
C LYS A 85 3.09 -0.47 10.60
N PHE A 86 2.79 -1.75 10.36
CA PHE A 86 3.55 -2.57 9.42
C PHE A 86 3.08 -2.27 7.99
N SER A 87 3.53 -1.14 7.44
CA SER A 87 3.28 -0.77 6.04
C SER A 87 4.10 -1.63 5.08
N PHE A 88 3.73 -1.64 3.80
CA PHE A 88 4.36 -2.51 2.79
C PHE A 88 5.91 -2.39 2.75
N PRO A 89 6.51 -1.18 2.72
CA PRO A 89 7.97 -1.04 2.70
C PRO A 89 8.62 -1.50 4.02
N VAL A 90 7.94 -1.29 5.15
CA VAL A 90 8.41 -1.71 6.49
C VAL A 90 8.43 -3.23 6.60
N ILE A 91 7.39 -3.90 6.11
CA ILE A 91 7.31 -5.37 6.08
C ILE A 91 8.49 -5.92 5.27
N HIS A 92 8.70 -5.40 4.05
CA HIS A 92 9.81 -5.82 3.20
C HIS A 92 11.17 -5.66 3.92
N ALA A 93 11.43 -4.51 4.54
CA ALA A 93 12.66 -4.27 5.28
C ALA A 93 12.89 -5.30 6.40
N ILE A 94 11.90 -5.53 7.26
CA ILE A 94 12.01 -6.45 8.39
C ILE A 94 12.20 -7.90 7.90
N ARG A 95 11.53 -8.29 6.82
CA ARG A 95 11.57 -9.67 6.31
C ARG A 95 12.84 -9.98 5.52
N THR A 96 13.40 -9.01 4.80
CA THR A 96 14.63 -9.20 4.01
C THR A 96 15.91 -9.00 4.82
N LYS A 97 15.82 -8.30 5.96
CA LYS A 97 16.93 -8.09 6.90
C LYS A 97 16.59 -8.60 8.31
N PRO A 98 16.37 -9.92 8.50
CA PRO A 98 15.96 -10.48 9.79
C PRO A 98 17.01 -10.28 10.89
N ASP A 99 18.29 -10.18 10.53
CA ASP A 99 19.39 -9.93 11.48
C ASP A 99 19.46 -8.46 11.93
N ASP A 100 18.83 -7.54 11.20
CA ASP A 100 18.79 -6.11 11.52
C ASP A 100 17.47 -5.76 12.20
N GLN A 101 17.54 -5.62 13.53
CA GLN A 101 16.38 -5.34 14.36
C GLN A 101 16.03 -3.84 14.44
N GLN A 102 16.74 -2.96 13.71
CA GLN A 102 16.57 -1.53 13.87
C GLN A 102 15.17 -1.05 13.45
N VAL A 103 14.69 -1.50 12.29
CA VAL A 103 13.38 -1.07 11.76
C VAL A 103 12.25 -1.52 12.69
N ILE A 104 12.24 -2.79 13.11
CA ILE A 104 11.20 -3.30 14.02
C ILE A 104 11.25 -2.62 15.40
N ASN A 105 12.45 -2.28 15.90
CA ASN A 105 12.58 -1.54 17.14
C ASN A 105 12.06 -0.11 17.02
N ILE A 106 12.30 0.57 15.90
CA ILE A 106 11.72 1.90 15.65
C ILE A 106 10.19 1.81 15.58
N ILE A 107 9.64 0.82 14.87
CA ILE A 107 8.19 0.59 14.79
C ILE A 107 7.58 0.37 16.19
N ARG A 108 8.26 -0.38 17.05
CA ARG A 108 7.83 -0.59 18.45
C ARG A 108 7.83 0.68 19.28
N GLN A 109 8.76 1.59 19.03
CA GLN A 109 8.88 2.86 19.76
C GLN A 109 7.77 3.86 19.42
N ARG A 110 7.08 3.71 18.27
CA ARG A 110 6.03 4.64 17.83
C ARG A 110 6.52 6.10 17.85
N PRO A 111 7.64 6.41 17.15
CA PRO A 111 8.34 7.67 17.31
C PRO A 111 7.49 8.85 16.86
N LYS A 112 7.54 9.92 17.65
CA LYS A 112 7.06 11.25 17.25
C LYS A 112 8.19 12.14 16.74
N ASP A 113 9.42 11.83 17.12
CA ASP A 113 10.62 12.57 16.74
C ASP A 113 10.93 12.43 15.25
N LEU A 114 11.22 13.56 14.59
CA LEU A 114 11.43 13.61 13.15
C LEU A 114 12.76 12.99 12.74
N GLU A 115 13.82 13.09 13.55
CA GLU A 115 15.12 12.48 13.23
C GLU A 115 15.03 10.95 13.25
N VAL A 116 14.29 10.38 14.22
CA VAL A 116 14.06 8.93 14.27
C VAL A 116 13.28 8.47 13.05
N LYS A 117 12.28 9.24 12.60
CA LYS A 117 11.53 8.94 11.37
C LYS A 117 12.41 9.00 10.13
N ARG A 118 13.19 10.07 9.96
CA ARG A 118 14.17 10.21 8.85
C ARG A 118 15.16 9.07 8.84
N TYR A 119 15.68 8.69 10.01
CA TYR A 119 16.59 7.56 10.14
C TYR A 119 15.94 6.26 9.69
N CYS A 120 14.70 5.99 10.11
CA CYS A 120 13.95 4.82 9.65
C CYS A 120 13.81 4.80 8.12
N VAL A 121 13.40 5.92 7.50
CA VAL A 121 13.29 6.02 6.04
C VAL A 121 14.63 5.76 5.36
N SER A 122 15.74 6.27 5.91
CA SER A 122 17.07 5.99 5.37
C SER A 122 17.46 4.51 5.42
N LEU A 123 17.00 3.77 6.45
CA LEU A 123 17.17 2.31 6.51
C LEU A 123 16.32 1.61 5.44
N LEU A 124 15.06 2.03 5.25
CA LEU A 124 14.18 1.47 4.23
C LEU A 124 14.77 1.63 2.82
N GLU A 125 15.35 2.81 2.54
CA GLU A 125 16.08 3.09 1.30
C GLU A 125 17.32 2.20 1.16
N LYS A 126 18.17 2.15 2.20
CA LYS A 126 19.38 1.30 2.24
C LYS A 126 19.05 -0.18 2.02
N PHE A 127 17.91 -0.65 2.50
CA PHE A 127 17.47 -2.04 2.35
C PHE A 127 16.75 -2.31 1.02
N GLY A 128 16.63 -1.29 0.15
CA GLY A 128 15.95 -1.41 -1.16
C GLY A 128 14.43 -1.52 -1.05
N SER A 129 13.85 -1.20 0.12
CA SER A 129 12.42 -1.39 0.36
C SER A 129 11.55 -0.37 -0.36
N LEU A 130 12.04 0.86 -0.52
CA LEU A 130 11.36 1.87 -1.32
C LEU A 130 11.38 1.48 -2.81
N GLN A 131 12.51 0.97 -3.30
CA GLN A 131 12.63 0.46 -4.68
C GLN A 131 11.72 -0.74 -4.94
N HIS A 132 11.70 -1.75 -4.07
CA HIS A 132 10.78 -2.90 -4.14
C HIS A 132 9.31 -2.46 -4.19
N THR A 133 8.98 -1.42 -3.43
CA THR A 133 7.62 -0.86 -3.40
C THR A 133 7.25 -0.22 -4.74
N LYS A 134 8.15 0.57 -5.34
CA LYS A 134 7.96 1.15 -6.68
C LYS A 134 7.76 0.07 -7.75
N GLU A 135 8.60 -0.95 -7.74
CA GLU A 135 8.50 -2.07 -8.68
C GLU A 135 7.17 -2.80 -8.54
N THR A 136 6.75 -3.06 -7.30
CA THR A 136 5.43 -3.66 -7.01
C THR A 136 4.29 -2.79 -7.53
N LEU A 137 4.35 -1.46 -7.38
CA LEU A 137 3.33 -0.55 -7.91
C LEU A 137 3.28 -0.58 -9.45
N ILE A 138 4.42 -0.62 -10.13
CA ILE A 138 4.49 -0.74 -11.59
C ILE A 138 3.85 -2.05 -12.05
N THR A 139 4.17 -3.16 -11.40
CA THR A 139 3.58 -4.47 -11.71
C THR A 139 2.07 -4.45 -11.54
N LEU A 140 1.58 -3.95 -10.40
CA LEU A 140 0.14 -3.86 -10.11
C LEU A 140 -0.60 -2.93 -11.08
N GLU A 141 0.02 -1.82 -11.51
CA GLU A 141 -0.55 -0.95 -12.55
C GLU A 141 -0.70 -1.71 -13.87
N GLY A 142 0.35 -2.45 -14.28
CA GLY A 142 0.32 -3.29 -15.47
C GLY A 142 -0.79 -4.33 -15.42
N GLU A 143 -0.89 -5.07 -14.31
CA GLU A 143 -1.95 -6.05 -14.06
C GLU A 143 -3.34 -5.43 -14.10
N ALA A 144 -3.51 -4.24 -13.50
CA ALA A 144 -4.79 -3.52 -13.53
C ALA A 144 -5.18 -3.14 -14.96
N ARG A 145 -4.25 -2.62 -15.77
CA ARG A 145 -4.51 -2.22 -17.16
C ARG A 145 -4.81 -3.41 -18.07
N GLU A 146 -4.13 -4.55 -17.88
CA GLU A 146 -4.46 -5.79 -18.58
C GLU A 146 -5.86 -6.27 -18.22
N GLU A 147 -6.21 -6.24 -16.93
CA GLU A 147 -7.52 -6.67 -16.45
C GLU A 147 -8.65 -5.75 -16.94
N ILE A 148 -8.43 -4.43 -16.98
CA ILE A 148 -9.36 -3.47 -17.57
C ILE A 148 -9.61 -3.80 -19.05
N ARG A 149 -8.55 -4.07 -19.83
CA ARG A 149 -8.67 -4.48 -21.23
C ARG A 149 -9.43 -5.80 -21.37
N ARG A 150 -9.15 -6.78 -20.51
CA ARG A 150 -9.86 -8.07 -20.49
C ARG A 150 -11.37 -7.89 -20.25
N LEU A 151 -11.76 -6.92 -19.45
CA LEU A 151 -13.15 -6.58 -19.13
C LEU A 151 -13.83 -5.67 -20.18
N GLY A 152 -13.21 -5.46 -21.35
CA GLY A 152 -13.77 -4.67 -22.45
C GLY A 152 -13.29 -3.22 -22.52
N GLY A 153 -12.35 -2.83 -21.66
CA GLY A 153 -11.76 -1.48 -21.62
C GLY A 153 -12.65 -0.47 -20.89
N ASN A 154 -12.01 0.54 -20.28
CA ASN A 154 -12.72 1.63 -19.62
C ASN A 154 -11.84 2.89 -19.58
N PRO A 155 -12.04 3.86 -20.50
CA PRO A 155 -11.22 5.06 -20.59
C PRO A 155 -11.24 5.92 -19.32
N HIS A 156 -12.34 5.91 -18.57
CA HIS A 156 -12.43 6.64 -17.31
C HIS A 156 -11.56 6.01 -16.23
N LEU A 157 -11.60 4.68 -16.12
CA LEU A 157 -10.78 3.96 -15.15
C LEU A 157 -9.29 4.00 -15.52
N GLU A 158 -8.95 3.92 -16.81
CA GLU A 158 -7.57 4.11 -17.28
C GLU A 158 -7.05 5.51 -16.94
N LYS A 159 -7.87 6.55 -17.12
CA LYS A 159 -7.51 7.91 -16.71
C LYS A 159 -7.28 8.03 -15.20
N VAL A 160 -8.10 7.36 -14.38
CA VAL A 160 -7.89 7.31 -12.93
C VAL A 160 -6.54 6.66 -12.62
N MET A 161 -6.15 5.57 -13.32
CA MET A 161 -4.84 4.97 -13.14
C MET A 161 -3.69 5.93 -13.51
N ASP A 162 -3.84 6.73 -14.57
CA ASP A 162 -2.87 7.75 -14.96
C ASP A 162 -2.71 8.83 -13.87
N GLU A 163 -3.82 9.32 -13.32
CA GLU A 163 -3.83 10.34 -12.26
C GLU A 163 -3.18 9.83 -10.96
N LEU A 164 -3.34 8.54 -10.66
CA LEU A 164 -2.75 7.92 -9.47
C LEU A 164 -1.24 7.71 -9.58
N ARG A 165 -0.65 7.77 -10.78
CA ARG A 165 0.78 7.57 -11.03
C ARG A 165 1.67 8.71 -10.53
N ASN A 166 1.09 9.77 -9.94
CA ASN A 166 1.82 10.91 -9.39
C ASN A 166 2.88 10.57 -8.33
N TRP A 167 2.86 9.36 -7.76
CA TRP A 167 3.88 8.87 -6.83
C TRP A 167 5.25 8.67 -7.48
N GLU A 168 5.36 8.55 -8.81
CA GLU A 168 6.66 8.48 -9.50
C GLU A 168 7.50 9.74 -9.32
N ASN A 169 6.85 10.87 -9.03
CA ASN A 169 7.50 12.17 -8.84
C ASN A 169 7.79 12.48 -7.35
N LEU A 170 7.53 11.52 -6.44
CA LEU A 170 7.82 11.60 -5.00
C LEU A 170 9.16 10.93 -4.66
#